data_AF-A0A0V1MVA4-F1
#
_entry.id   AF-A0A0V1MVA4-F1
#
_cell.length_a   1.000
_cell.length_b   1.000
_cell.length_c   1.000
_cell.angle_alpha   90.00
_cell.angle_beta   90.00
_cell.angle_gamma   90.00
#
_symmetry.space_group_name_H-M   'P 1'
#
loop_
_entity.id
_entity.type
_entity.pdbx_description
1 polymer ?
#
loop_
_entity_poly.entity_id
_entity_poly.type
_entity_poly.pdbx_seq_one_letter_code
_entity_poly.pdbx_strand_id
1 'polypeptide(L)'
;MSKTMPDELKNVLNEVITEVNFIKASALNSGDMPRFSKICKESGSEFETLLLHCHMKWLSKDITKFLKRIFILREEMQQVLQDAKPDMNAKFSYVHFLISLSFLVDIFESVNSINLALQGKEISVLHCHEKLAAFKMKHELWHAKLEKKLVLFLQMNAYIDENELNVDDDILEVMKQHVSIYNF
;
A
#
# COMPACT_ATOMS: atom_id res chain seq x y z
N MET A 1 0.29 -25.93 -5.90
CA MET A 1 0.15 -24.72 -6.74
C MET A 1 0.57 -23.53 -5.90
N SER A 2 1.57 -22.78 -6.35
CA SER A 2 1.97 -21.52 -5.69
C SER A 2 0.80 -20.55 -5.79
N LYS A 3 0.19 -20.18 -4.67
CA LYS A 3 -0.86 -19.16 -4.67
C LYS A 3 -0.16 -17.82 -4.95
N THR A 4 -0.64 -17.08 -5.95
CA THR A 4 -0.10 -15.76 -6.29
C THR A 4 -1.08 -14.67 -5.86
N MET A 5 -0.60 -13.44 -5.70
CA MET A 5 -1.43 -12.29 -5.36
C MET A 5 -2.64 -12.19 -6.31
N PRO A 6 -3.86 -11.90 -5.81
CA PRO A 6 -5.03 -11.63 -6.65
C PRO A 6 -4.75 -10.55 -7.69
N ASP A 7 -5.34 -10.66 -8.87
CA ASP A 7 -5.05 -9.76 -9.99
C ASP A 7 -5.58 -8.34 -9.72
N GLU A 8 -6.65 -8.20 -8.95
CA GLU A 8 -7.17 -6.92 -8.48
C GLU A 8 -6.13 -6.14 -7.68
N LEU A 9 -5.43 -6.81 -6.76
CA LEU A 9 -4.37 -6.19 -5.96
C LEU A 9 -3.11 -5.91 -6.78
N LYS A 10 -2.77 -6.77 -7.74
CA LYS A 10 -1.68 -6.50 -8.70
C LYS A 10 -1.99 -5.27 -9.54
N ASN A 11 -3.24 -5.12 -9.98
CA ASN A 11 -3.69 -3.97 -10.75
C ASN A 11 -3.57 -2.68 -9.93
N VAL A 12 -3.99 -2.68 -8.66
CA VAL A 12 -3.79 -1.54 -7.76
C VAL A 12 -2.32 -1.11 -7.70
N LEU A 13 -1.40 -2.08 -7.54
CA LEU A 13 0.03 -1.80 -7.53
C LEU A 13 0.53 -1.21 -8.86
N ASN A 14 0.13 -1.81 -9.99
CA ASN A 14 0.53 -1.36 -11.32
C ASN A 14 0.02 0.05 -11.65
N GLU A 15 -1.20 0.39 -11.23
CA GLU A 15 -1.78 1.72 -11.42
C GLU A 15 -1.02 2.77 -10.62
N VAL A 16 -0.75 2.51 -9.33
CA VAL A 16 0.09 3.39 -8.50
C VAL A 16 1.45 3.63 -9.14
N ILE A 17 2.09 2.57 -9.67
CA ILE A 17 3.38 2.67 -10.35
C ILE A 17 3.27 3.56 -11.60
N THR A 18 2.22 3.36 -12.39
CA THR A 18 2.00 4.07 -13.65
C THR A 18 1.80 5.56 -13.40
N GLU A 19 0.96 5.92 -12.43
CA GLU A 19 0.70 7.32 -12.08
C GLU A 19 1.94 8.03 -11.53
N VAL A 20 2.66 7.37 -10.63
CA VAL A 20 3.91 7.91 -10.12
C VAL A 20 4.92 8.11 -11.24
N ASN A 21 5.04 7.16 -12.16
CA ASN A 21 5.94 7.30 -13.31
C ASN A 21 5.52 8.44 -14.23
N PHE A 22 4.22 8.68 -14.39
CA PHE A 22 3.70 9.83 -15.12
C PHE A 22 4.09 11.15 -14.44
N ILE A 23 3.83 11.29 -13.13
CA ILE A 23 4.23 12.47 -12.36
C ILE A 23 5.76 12.65 -12.36
N LYS A 24 6.54 11.57 -12.33
CA LYS A 24 8.01 11.65 -12.47
C LYS A 24 8.45 12.10 -13.85
N ALA A 25 7.85 11.55 -14.92
CA ALA A 25 8.17 11.94 -16.29
C ALA A 25 7.80 13.41 -16.56
N SER A 26 6.79 13.94 -15.87
CA SER A 26 6.42 15.36 -15.93
C SER A 26 7.53 16.30 -15.46
N ALA A 27 8.41 15.84 -14.56
CA ALA A 27 9.55 16.61 -14.08
C ALA A 27 10.53 16.98 -15.21
N LEU A 28 10.52 16.19 -16.29
CA LEU A 28 11.37 16.40 -17.45
C LEU A 28 10.71 17.25 -18.54
N ASN A 29 9.38 17.36 -18.58
CA ASN A 29 8.67 17.84 -19.79
C ASN A 29 7.48 18.80 -19.57
N SER A 30 6.74 18.75 -18.46
CA SER A 30 5.42 19.43 -18.34
C SER A 30 5.19 20.25 -17.07
N GLY A 31 6.10 20.21 -16.08
CA GLY A 31 5.99 21.06 -14.89
C GLY A 31 5.05 20.54 -13.79
N ASP A 32 4.51 19.33 -13.94
CA ASP A 32 3.59 18.75 -12.93
C ASP A 32 4.32 18.34 -11.64
N MET A 33 5.62 18.02 -11.67
CA MET A 33 6.40 17.75 -10.44
C MET A 33 6.64 19.01 -9.59
N PRO A 34 7.06 20.17 -10.16
CA PRO A 34 7.05 21.44 -9.45
C PRO A 34 5.68 21.79 -8.87
N ARG A 35 4.59 21.56 -9.62
CA ARG A 35 3.22 21.76 -9.14
C ARG A 35 2.88 20.82 -7.98
N PHE A 36 3.23 19.53 -8.09
CA PHE A 36 3.05 18.55 -7.02
C PHE A 36 3.75 18.98 -5.74
N SER A 37 5.04 19.34 -5.83
CA SER A 37 5.80 19.79 -4.66
C SER A 37 5.22 21.06 -4.03
N LYS A 38 4.70 21.98 -4.86
CA LYS A 38 4.00 23.17 -4.39
C LYS A 38 2.73 22.79 -3.62
N ILE A 39 1.89 21.92 -4.19
CA ILE A 39 0.66 21.45 -3.55
C ILE A 39 0.97 20.77 -2.20
N CYS A 40 1.96 19.88 -2.15
CA CYS A 40 2.35 19.21 -0.90
C CYS A 40 2.81 20.20 0.19
N LYS A 41 3.47 21.31 -0.20
CA LYS A 41 3.86 22.36 0.73
C LYS A 41 2.67 23.17 1.23
N GLU A 42 1.74 23.49 0.33
CA GLU A 42 0.54 24.26 0.65
C GLU A 42 -0.45 23.45 1.52
N SER A 43 -0.53 22.13 1.34
CA SER A 43 -1.34 21.24 2.17
C SER A 43 -0.71 20.92 3.52
N GLY A 44 0.55 21.30 3.76
CA GLY A 44 1.29 20.94 4.97
C GLY A 44 1.55 19.43 5.08
N SER A 45 1.67 18.75 3.94
CA SER A 45 1.83 17.30 3.87
C SER A 45 3.10 16.81 4.56
N GLU A 46 3.09 15.57 5.08
CA GLU A 46 4.27 14.94 5.69
C GLU A 46 5.44 14.85 4.70
N PHE A 47 5.14 14.75 3.40
CA PHE A 47 6.14 14.61 2.35
C PHE A 47 5.97 15.66 1.26
N GLU A 48 7.03 16.41 0.96
CA GLU A 48 7.00 17.43 -0.09
C GLU A 48 7.28 16.89 -1.51
N THR A 49 7.68 15.62 -1.63
CA THR A 49 8.06 14.99 -2.90
C THR A 49 7.83 13.47 -2.90
N LEU A 50 7.53 12.92 -4.08
CA LEU A 50 7.52 11.49 -4.34
C LEU A 50 8.93 10.89 -4.22
N LEU A 51 9.02 9.59 -3.88
CA LEU A 51 10.29 8.87 -3.95
C LEU A 51 10.69 8.67 -5.41
N LEU A 52 11.61 9.50 -5.91
CA LEU A 52 12.08 9.52 -7.31
C LEU A 52 12.75 8.19 -7.71
N HIS A 53 13.49 7.58 -6.79
CA HIS A 53 14.17 6.30 -7.01
C HIS A 53 13.63 5.26 -6.02
N CYS A 54 12.77 4.36 -6.52
CA CYS A 54 12.43 3.14 -5.80
C CYS A 54 12.79 1.98 -6.72
N HIS A 55 13.84 1.24 -6.38
CA HIS A 55 14.04 -0.08 -7.01
C HIS A 55 12.90 -0.96 -6.50
N MET A 56 11.93 -1.27 -7.36
CA MET A 56 10.75 -2.08 -7.01
C MET A 56 11.15 -3.54 -6.81
N LYS A 57 11.83 -3.80 -5.70
CA LYS A 57 12.00 -5.13 -5.13
C LYS A 57 10.81 -5.34 -4.21
N TRP A 58 9.88 -6.19 -4.62
CA TRP A 58 8.60 -6.45 -3.96
C TRP A 58 8.69 -6.87 -2.48
N LEU A 59 9.87 -7.22 -1.97
CA LEU A 59 10.09 -7.56 -0.55
C LEU A 59 11.09 -6.63 0.14
N SER A 60 11.30 -5.42 -0.38
CA SER A 60 12.24 -4.47 0.17
C SER A 60 11.59 -3.45 1.10
N LYS A 61 12.39 -2.86 1.98
CA LYS A 61 12.01 -1.70 2.78
C LYS A 61 11.53 -0.51 1.92
N ASP A 62 11.97 -0.45 0.67
CA ASP A 62 11.69 0.66 -0.23
C ASP A 62 10.27 0.61 -0.79
N ILE A 63 9.72 -0.58 -1.09
CA ILE A 63 8.32 -0.70 -1.57
C ILE A 63 7.31 -0.32 -0.48
N THR A 64 7.56 -0.73 0.77
CA THR A 64 6.69 -0.34 1.90
C THR A 64 6.67 1.17 2.10
N LYS A 65 7.86 1.80 2.10
CA LYS A 65 7.98 3.27 2.21
C LYS A 65 7.30 3.98 1.04
N PHE A 66 7.45 3.43 -0.16
CA PHE A 66 6.83 3.93 -1.37
C PHE A 66 5.30 3.92 -1.25
N LEU A 67 4.69 2.75 -1.01
CA LEU A 67 3.24 2.62 -0.91
C LEU A 67 2.66 3.49 0.21
N LYS A 68 3.31 3.53 1.38
CA LYS A 68 2.88 4.38 2.50
C LYS A 68 2.89 5.86 2.13
N ARG A 69 3.96 6.32 1.48
CA ARG A 69 4.06 7.72 1.02
C ARG A 69 3.00 8.04 -0.03
N ILE A 70 2.74 7.14 -0.99
CA ILE A 70 1.69 7.33 -1.98
C ILE A 70 0.32 7.44 -1.31
N PHE A 71 0.04 6.55 -0.34
CA PHE A 71 -1.23 6.58 0.37
C PHE A 71 -1.45 7.89 1.13
N ILE A 72 -0.40 8.44 1.74
CA ILE A 72 -0.44 9.75 2.41
C ILE A 72 -0.65 10.88 1.40
N LEU A 73 0.05 10.85 0.26
CA LEU A 73 0.00 11.89 -0.78
C LEU A 73 -1.13 11.73 -1.79
N ARG A 74 -2.10 10.85 -1.52
CA ARG A 74 -3.14 10.45 -2.48
C ARG A 74 -3.98 11.62 -2.95
N GLU A 75 -4.25 12.59 -2.07
CA GLU A 75 -5.07 13.77 -2.36
C GLU A 75 -4.31 14.78 -3.22
N GLU A 76 -3.03 15.01 -2.91
CA GLU A 76 -2.17 15.85 -3.74
C GLU A 76 -1.93 15.22 -5.13
N MET A 77 -1.82 13.88 -5.19
CA MET A 77 -1.74 13.16 -6.46
C MET A 77 -3.00 13.34 -7.29
N GLN A 78 -4.19 13.22 -6.69
CA GLN A 78 -5.45 13.52 -7.38
C GLN A 78 -5.45 14.95 -7.93
N GLN A 79 -5.11 15.95 -7.12
CA GLN A 79 -5.14 17.36 -7.53
C GLN A 79 -4.23 17.65 -8.72
N VAL A 80 -3.04 17.02 -8.78
CA VAL A 80 -2.14 17.17 -9.94
C VAL A 80 -2.68 16.46 -11.17
N LEU A 81 -3.22 15.25 -10.99
CA LEU A 81 -3.73 14.44 -12.10
C LEU A 81 -5.04 14.96 -12.69
N GLN A 82 -5.80 15.76 -11.94
CA GLN A 82 -7.11 16.28 -12.37
C GLN A 82 -7.01 17.03 -13.71
N ASP A 83 -5.98 17.87 -13.87
CA ASP A 83 -5.80 18.66 -15.09
C ASP A 83 -4.92 17.97 -16.13
N ALA A 84 -3.99 17.11 -15.69
CA ALA A 84 -2.99 16.50 -16.56
C ALA A 84 -3.45 15.18 -17.20
N LYS A 85 -4.20 14.35 -16.46
CA LYS A 85 -4.74 13.06 -16.91
C LYS A 85 -6.01 12.66 -16.11
N PRO A 86 -7.20 13.11 -16.55
CA PRO A 86 -8.47 12.82 -15.88
C PRO A 86 -8.74 11.32 -15.70
N ASP A 87 -8.37 10.49 -16.68
CA ASP A 87 -8.56 9.03 -16.62
C ASP A 87 -7.77 8.36 -15.47
N MET A 88 -6.59 8.89 -15.14
CA MET A 88 -5.79 8.41 -14.01
C MET A 88 -6.36 8.91 -12.68
N ASN A 89 -6.76 10.18 -12.62
CA ASN A 89 -7.40 10.76 -11.43
C ASN A 89 -8.63 9.96 -10.98
N ALA A 90 -9.44 9.47 -11.92
CA ALA A 90 -10.65 8.70 -11.62
C ALA A 90 -10.40 7.46 -10.75
N LYS A 91 -9.19 6.89 -10.79
CA LYS A 91 -8.81 5.71 -9.98
C LYS A 91 -8.61 6.05 -8.52
N PHE A 92 -7.92 7.15 -8.23
CA PHE A 92 -7.76 7.61 -6.86
C PHE A 92 -9.07 8.14 -6.27
N SER A 93 -10.04 8.51 -7.10
CA SER A 93 -11.40 8.84 -6.65
C SER A 93 -12.25 7.60 -6.32
N TYR A 94 -11.77 6.39 -6.66
CA TYR A 94 -12.51 5.16 -6.43
C TYR A 94 -12.23 4.58 -5.04
N VAL A 95 -13.27 4.49 -4.22
CA VAL A 95 -13.17 4.04 -2.81
C VAL A 95 -12.54 2.65 -2.70
N HIS A 96 -12.91 1.69 -3.55
CA HIS A 96 -12.35 0.34 -3.44
C HIS A 96 -10.84 0.31 -3.75
N PHE A 97 -10.39 1.20 -4.63
CA PHE A 97 -8.97 1.31 -4.95
C PHE A 97 -8.18 1.79 -3.72
N LEU A 98 -8.67 2.83 -3.03
CA LEU A 98 -8.02 3.35 -1.82
C LEU A 98 -8.08 2.37 -0.65
N ILE A 99 -9.19 1.65 -0.47
CA ILE A 99 -9.29 0.56 0.51
C ILE A 99 -8.26 -0.54 0.18
N SER A 100 -8.17 -0.97 -1.07
CA SER A 100 -7.22 -1.99 -1.50
C SER A 100 -5.76 -1.53 -1.34
N LEU A 101 -5.46 -0.26 -1.65
CA LEU A 101 -4.13 0.32 -1.48
C LEU A 101 -3.74 0.39 0.01
N SER A 102 -4.64 0.82 0.88
CA SER A 102 -4.40 0.87 2.34
C SER A 102 -4.13 -0.52 2.91
N PHE A 103 -4.88 -1.53 2.48
CA PHE A 103 -4.63 -2.93 2.82
C PHE A 103 -3.24 -3.40 2.35
N LEU A 104 -2.84 -3.06 1.12
CA LEU A 104 -1.50 -3.39 0.63
C LEU A 104 -0.42 -2.74 1.49
N VAL A 105 -0.58 -1.49 1.93
CA VAL A 105 0.35 -0.83 2.86
C VAL A 105 0.52 -1.68 4.13
N ASP A 106 -0.57 -2.11 4.76
CA ASP A 106 -0.52 -2.92 5.99
C ASP A 106 0.14 -4.30 5.77
N ILE A 107 -0.17 -4.98 4.66
CA ILE A 107 0.44 -6.29 4.32
C ILE A 107 1.94 -6.13 4.07
N PHE A 108 2.35 -5.19 3.22
CA PHE A 108 3.75 -4.97 2.91
C PHE A 108 4.54 -4.49 4.12
N GLU A 109 3.95 -3.69 5.02
CA GLU A 109 4.60 -3.30 6.27
C GLU A 109 4.83 -4.50 7.18
N SER A 110 3.84 -5.38 7.30
CA SER A 110 3.98 -6.59 8.10
C SER A 110 5.04 -7.54 7.53
N VAL A 111 5.00 -7.83 6.23
CA VAL A 111 5.99 -8.71 5.56
C VAL A 111 7.39 -8.13 5.69
N ASN A 112 7.54 -6.82 5.48
CA ASN A 112 8.83 -6.15 5.62
C ASN A 112 9.35 -6.16 7.07
N SER A 113 8.47 -6.06 8.08
CA SER A 113 8.86 -6.15 9.49
C SER A 113 9.57 -7.46 9.81
N ILE A 114 9.05 -8.59 9.33
CA ILE A 114 9.69 -9.90 9.52
C ILE A 114 10.92 -10.06 8.66
N ASN A 115 10.89 -9.61 7.41
CA ASN A 115 12.06 -9.66 6.54
C ASN A 115 13.25 -8.93 7.19
N LEU A 116 13.02 -7.75 7.78
CA LEU A 116 14.05 -7.02 8.52
C LEU A 116 14.49 -7.74 9.79
N ALA A 117 13.54 -8.31 10.56
CA ALA A 117 13.87 -9.08 11.76
C ALA A 117 14.74 -10.31 11.42
N LEU A 118 14.51 -10.95 10.28
CA LEU A 118 15.26 -12.13 9.83
C LEU A 118 16.56 -11.81 9.07
N GLN A 119 16.82 -10.54 8.74
CA GLN A 119 18.08 -10.10 8.10
C GLN A 119 19.08 -9.49 9.09
N GLY A 120 18.77 -9.48 10.39
CA GLY A 120 19.66 -8.96 11.43
C GLY A 120 20.98 -9.74 11.51
N LYS A 121 22.10 -9.03 11.72
CA LYS A 121 23.45 -9.63 11.72
C LYS A 121 23.74 -10.59 12.88
N GLU A 122 22.85 -10.71 13.88
CA GLU A 122 23.04 -11.54 15.08
C GLU A 122 21.72 -12.16 15.55
N ILE A 123 21.01 -12.86 14.66
CA ILE A 123 19.75 -13.53 15.02
C ILE A 123 20.00 -14.99 15.42
N SER A 124 19.46 -15.39 16.57
CA SER A 124 19.46 -16.78 16.99
C SER A 124 18.33 -17.55 16.30
N VAL A 125 18.47 -18.88 16.19
CA VAL A 125 17.39 -19.76 15.69
C VAL A 125 16.11 -19.59 16.52
N LEU A 126 16.25 -19.38 17.84
CA LEU A 126 15.14 -19.11 18.74
C LEU A 126 14.44 -17.78 18.37
N HIS A 127 15.19 -16.71 18.12
CA HIS A 127 14.64 -15.43 17.68
C HIS A 127 13.89 -15.55 16.35
N CYS A 128 14.45 -16.27 15.38
CA CYS A 128 13.79 -16.55 14.10
C CYS A 128 12.47 -17.29 14.33
N HIS A 129 12.47 -18.30 15.19
CA HIS A 129 11.27 -19.07 15.51
C HIS A 129 10.19 -18.20 16.15
N GLU A 130 10.55 -17.37 17.14
CA GLU A 130 9.61 -16.43 17.78
C GLU A 130 9.01 -15.44 16.77
N LYS A 131 9.82 -14.87 15.88
CA LYS A 131 9.34 -13.91 14.87
C LYS A 131 8.42 -14.56 13.84
N LEU A 132 8.74 -15.76 13.38
CA LEU A 132 7.90 -16.52 12.46
C LEU A 132 6.59 -16.97 13.13
N ALA A 133 6.65 -17.41 14.39
CA ALA A 133 5.46 -17.78 15.16
C ALA A 133 4.54 -16.58 15.38
N ALA A 134 5.08 -15.43 15.77
CA ALA A 134 4.31 -14.19 15.92
C ALA A 134 3.68 -13.74 14.59
N PHE A 135 4.39 -13.90 13.46
CA PHE A 135 3.80 -13.62 12.15
C PHE A 135 2.66 -14.56 11.81
N LYS A 136 2.83 -15.86 12.05
CA LYS A 136 1.78 -16.86 11.81
C LYS A 136 0.54 -16.57 12.65
N MET A 137 0.71 -16.23 13.92
CA MET A 137 -0.41 -15.81 14.78
C MET A 137 -1.10 -14.54 14.27
N LYS A 138 -0.34 -13.52 13.86
CA LYS A 138 -0.89 -12.28 13.27
C LYS A 138 -1.68 -12.58 12.00
N HIS A 139 -1.21 -13.52 11.19
CA HIS A 139 -1.83 -13.94 9.95
C HIS A 139 -3.13 -14.72 10.18
N GLU A 140 -3.14 -15.68 11.10
CA GLU A 140 -4.35 -16.41 11.53
C GLU A 140 -5.40 -15.44 12.08
N LEU A 141 -4.96 -14.42 12.81
CA LEU A 141 -5.82 -13.35 13.31
C LEU A 141 -6.47 -12.55 12.16
N TRP A 142 -5.72 -12.23 11.11
CA TRP A 142 -6.29 -11.55 9.93
C TRP A 142 -7.35 -12.40 9.22
N HIS A 143 -7.08 -13.69 9.02
CA HIS A 143 -8.07 -14.62 8.46
C HIS A 143 -9.36 -14.63 9.28
N ALA A 144 -9.26 -14.91 10.58
CA ALA A 144 -10.42 -14.99 11.47
C ALA A 144 -11.23 -13.68 11.53
N LYS A 145 -10.58 -12.55 11.28
CA LYS A 145 -11.18 -11.23 11.33
C LYS A 145 -11.80 -10.78 10.02
N LEU A 146 -11.18 -11.09 8.89
CA LEU A 146 -11.78 -10.94 7.58
C LEU A 146 -13.07 -11.78 7.47
N GLU A 147 -13.10 -12.97 8.09
CA GLU A 147 -14.32 -13.78 8.19
C GLU A 147 -15.44 -13.10 8.99
N LYS A 148 -15.08 -12.31 10.00
CA LYS A 148 -16.05 -11.60 10.86
C LYS A 148 -16.31 -10.16 10.43
N LYS A 149 -15.72 -9.70 9.31
CA LYS A 149 -15.67 -8.29 8.88
C LYS A 149 -15.14 -7.33 9.96
N LEU A 150 -14.31 -7.84 10.88
CA LEU A 150 -13.73 -7.06 11.98
C LEU A 150 -12.37 -6.54 11.52
N VAL A 151 -12.34 -5.40 10.84
CA VAL A 151 -11.14 -4.85 10.20
C VAL A 151 -10.01 -4.64 11.23
N LEU A 152 -8.76 -5.06 10.95
CA LEU A 152 -7.61 -4.86 11.85
C LEU A 152 -6.30 -4.53 11.13
N PHE A 153 -6.47 -3.90 9.98
CA PHE A 153 -5.41 -3.36 9.14
C PHE A 153 -5.30 -1.89 9.54
N LEU A 154 -4.19 -1.47 10.13
CA LEU A 154 -4.13 -0.18 10.82
C LEU A 154 -4.38 0.98 9.86
N GLN A 155 -3.73 0.95 8.69
CA GLN A 155 -3.89 1.98 7.68
C GLN A 155 -5.28 1.93 7.04
N MET A 156 -5.79 0.73 6.77
CA MET A 156 -7.12 0.55 6.18
C MET A 156 -8.25 0.93 7.14
N ASN A 157 -8.18 0.54 8.40
CA ASN A 157 -9.15 0.93 9.43
C ASN A 157 -9.19 2.44 9.60
N ALA A 158 -8.02 3.07 9.74
CA ALA A 158 -7.94 4.52 9.87
C ALA A 158 -8.64 5.20 8.69
N TYR A 159 -8.35 4.76 7.47
CA TYR A 159 -8.99 5.30 6.27
C TYR A 159 -10.51 5.06 6.23
N ILE A 160 -10.96 3.85 6.60
CA ILE A 160 -12.39 3.52 6.63
C ILE A 160 -13.13 4.35 7.68
N ASP A 161 -12.57 4.44 8.89
CA ASP A 161 -13.16 5.15 10.02
C ASP A 161 -13.19 6.67 9.76
N GLU A 162 -12.10 7.24 9.25
CA GLU A 162 -12.00 8.67 8.89
C GLU A 162 -13.01 9.08 7.81
N ASN A 163 -13.37 8.16 6.91
CA ASN A 163 -14.24 8.43 5.76
C ASN A 163 -15.64 7.80 5.89
N GLU A 164 -15.96 7.21 7.05
CA GLU A 164 -17.24 6.53 7.34
C GLU A 164 -17.66 5.50 6.26
N LEU A 165 -16.70 4.71 5.80
CA LEU A 165 -16.89 3.80 4.67
C LEU A 165 -17.39 2.42 5.10
N ASN A 166 -18.07 1.73 4.18
CA ASN A 166 -18.32 0.29 4.29
C ASN A 166 -17.41 -0.47 3.33
N VAL A 167 -16.99 -1.67 3.74
CA VAL A 167 -16.20 -2.56 2.88
C VAL A 167 -17.13 -3.56 2.23
N ASP A 168 -17.16 -3.54 0.89
CA ASP A 168 -17.97 -4.45 0.11
C ASP A 168 -17.43 -5.88 0.15
N ASP A 169 -18.33 -6.86 -0.03
CA ASP A 169 -18.01 -8.29 0.11
C ASP A 169 -17.02 -8.79 -0.95
N ASP A 170 -17.01 -8.19 -2.13
CA ASP A 170 -16.06 -8.46 -3.21
C ASP A 170 -14.63 -8.07 -2.81
N ILE A 171 -14.45 -6.90 -2.20
CA ILE A 171 -13.15 -6.45 -1.68
C ILE A 171 -12.66 -7.38 -0.58
N LEU A 172 -13.55 -7.75 0.35
CA LEU A 172 -13.23 -8.67 1.43
C LEU A 172 -12.79 -10.04 0.89
N GLU A 173 -13.44 -10.54 -0.15
CA GLU A 173 -13.09 -11.80 -0.79
C GLU A 173 -11.68 -11.73 -1.43
N VAL A 174 -11.36 -10.64 -2.13
CA VAL A 174 -10.01 -10.41 -2.67
C VAL A 174 -8.95 -10.40 -1.55
N MET A 175 -9.24 -9.72 -0.43
CA MET A 175 -8.34 -9.69 0.73
C MET A 175 -8.16 -11.08 1.36
N LYS A 176 -9.24 -11.85 1.53
CA LYS A 176 -9.19 -13.23 2.03
C LYS A 176 -8.34 -14.12 1.13
N GLN A 177 -8.53 -14.02 -0.19
CA GLN A 177 -7.73 -14.77 -1.15
C GLN A 177 -6.24 -14.43 -1.01
N HIS A 178 -5.90 -13.13 -0.89
CA HIS A 178 -4.52 -12.69 -0.70
C HIS A 178 -3.91 -13.21 0.60
N VAL A 179 -4.62 -13.06 1.72
CA VAL A 179 -4.16 -13.58 3.02
C VAL A 179 -3.97 -15.09 2.94
N SER A 180 -4.82 -15.84 2.23
CA SER A 180 -4.68 -17.30 2.08
C SER A 180 -3.38 -17.79 1.41
N ILE A 181 -2.61 -16.90 0.77
CA ILE A 181 -1.32 -17.21 0.14
C ILE A 181 -0.26 -17.59 1.19
N TYR A 182 -0.32 -16.97 2.36
CA TYR A 182 0.69 -17.14 3.41
C TYR A 182 0.40 -18.31 4.37
N ASN A 183 -0.49 -19.24 4.00
CA ASN A 183 -0.75 -20.43 4.79
C ASN A 183 0.49 -21.36 4.74
N PHE A 184 1.22 -21.46 5.86
CA PHE A 184 2.32 -22.42 6.09
C PHE A 184 1.84 -23.67 6.82
#